data_AF-A0A2R6LXH7-F1
#
_entry.id   AF-A0A2R6LXH7-F1
#
_cell.length_a   1.000
_cell.length_b   1.000
_cell.length_c   1.000
_cell.angle_alpha   90.00
_cell.angle_beta   90.00
_cell.angle_gamma   90.00
#
_symmetry.space_group_name_H-M   'P 1'
#
loop_
_entity.id
_entity.type
_entity.pdbx_description
1 polymer ?
#
loop_
_entity_poly.entity_id
_entity_poly.type
_entity_poly.pdbx_seq_one_letter_code
_entity_poly.pdbx_strand_id
1 'polypeptide(L)' 'MEPSKPEEGAVVDLVDAILRDGVVLQADVIISVADVPLIGLKLRAA' A
#
# COMPACT_ATOMS: atom_id res chain seq x y z
N MET A 1 -6.85 25.71 -10.53
CA MET A 1 -5.79 25.44 -9.54
C MET A 1 -4.76 24.57 -10.23
N GLU A 2 -3.53 25.04 -10.34
CA GLU A 2 -2.40 24.21 -10.79
C GLU A 2 -1.97 23.29 -9.64
N PRO A 3 -1.72 22.00 -9.88
CA PRO A 3 -1.28 21.07 -8.84
C PRO A 3 0.19 21.36 -8.51
N SER A 4 0.43 22.08 -7.42
CA SER A 4 1.77 22.24 -6.83
C SER A 4 2.06 21.04 -5.94
N LYS A 5 3.19 20.37 -6.16
CA LYS A 5 3.68 19.29 -5.31
C LYS A 5 4.36 19.93 -4.08
N PRO A 6 3.85 19.78 -2.85
CA PRO A 6 4.60 20.20 -1.68
C PRO A 6 5.83 19.30 -1.57
N GLU A 7 7.01 19.91 -1.50
CA GLU A 7 8.29 19.19 -1.50
C GLU A 7 8.56 18.46 -0.18
N GLU A 8 7.79 18.76 0.88
CA GLU A 8 7.89 18.16 2.20
C GLU A 8 6.48 17.83 2.71
N GLY A 9 6.28 16.59 3.21
CA GLY A 9 5.06 16.24 3.94
C GLY A 9 4.11 15.25 3.28
N ALA A 10 4.21 14.99 1.97
CA ALA A 10 3.27 14.09 1.28
C ALA A 10 3.20 12.66 1.87
N VAL A 11 4.31 12.16 2.45
CA VAL A 11 4.34 10.87 3.15
C VAL A 11 3.67 10.96 4.52
N VAL A 12 3.87 12.07 5.23
CA VAL A 12 3.27 12.30 6.56
C VAL A 12 1.76 12.47 6.42
N ASP A 13 1.31 13.27 5.44
CA ASP A 13 -0.10 13.46 5.12
C ASP A 13 -0.79 12.15 4.74
N LEU A 14 -0.08 11.29 3.99
CA LEU A 14 -0.57 9.95 3.67
C LEU A 14 -0.71 9.09 4.93
N VAL A 15 0.31 9.06 5.79
CA VAL A 15 0.27 8.28 7.04
C VAL A 15 -0.86 8.78 7.96
N ASP A 16 -1.03 10.09 8.09
CA ASP A 16 -2.11 10.69 8.88
C ASP A 16 -3.49 10.34 8.31
N ALA A 17 -3.67 10.38 6.98
CA ALA A 17 -4.92 9.97 6.33
C ALA A 17 -5.21 8.48 6.58
N ILE A 18 -4.20 7.61 6.48
CA ILE A 18 -4.33 6.18 6.77
C ILE A 18 -4.74 5.94 8.23
N LEU A 19 -4.12 6.65 9.18
CA LEU A 19 -4.40 6.50 10.60
C LEU A 19 -5.79 7.04 10.99
N ARG A 20 -6.25 8.11 10.32
CA ARG A 20 -7.54 8.74 10.60
C ARG A 20 -8.71 7.98 9.99
N ASP A 21 -8.59 7.59 8.74
CA ASP A 21 -9.70 7.03 7.96
C ASP A 21 -9.64 5.50 7.87
N GLY A 22 -8.51 4.91 8.27
CA GLY A 22 -8.22 3.49 8.07
C GLY A 22 -7.83 3.20 6.63
N VAL A 23 -7.01 2.16 6.41
CA VAL A 23 -6.74 1.64 5.06
C VAL A 23 -7.07 0.17 4.95
N VAL A 24 -7.83 -0.15 3.91
CA VAL A 24 -8.02 -1.51 3.43
C VAL A 24 -6.88 -1.83 2.48
N LEU A 25 -5.91 -2.63 2.95
CA LEU A 25 -4.83 -3.15 2.11
C LEU A 25 -5.34 -4.39 1.36
N GLN A 26 -5.56 -4.24 0.06
CA GLN A 26 -5.85 -5.33 -0.85
C GLN A 26 -4.60 -5.63 -1.68
N ALA A 27 -3.88 -6.70 -1.30
CA ALA A 27 -2.65 -7.09 -1.96
C ALA A 27 -2.66 -8.60 -2.27
N ASP A 28 -2.16 -8.96 -3.44
CA ASP A 28 -1.89 -10.34 -3.83
C ASP A 28 -0.39 -10.61 -3.62
N VAL A 29 -0.05 -11.60 -2.79
CA VAL A 29 1.33 -12.01 -2.51
C VAL A 29 1.59 -13.35 -3.17
N ILE A 30 2.69 -13.48 -3.92
CA ILE A 30 3.14 -14.75 -4.50
C ILE A 30 4.40 -15.19 -3.78
N ILE A 31 4.37 -16.38 -3.19
CA ILE A 31 5.56 -17.01 -2.60
C ILE A 31 6.17 -17.92 -3.67
N SER A 32 7.41 -17.62 -4.04
CA SER A 32 8.17 -18.36 -5.04
C SER A 32 9.42 -18.99 -4.42
N VAL A 33 9.84 -20.13 -4.97
CA VAL A 33 11.13 -20.76 -4.65
C VAL A 33 11.83 -21.09 -5.96
N ALA A 34 13.09 -20.70 -6.09
CA ALA A 34 13.88 -20.90 -7.32
C ALA A 34 13.14 -20.43 -8.59
N ASP A 35 12.55 -19.23 -8.52
CA ASP A 35 11.76 -18.61 -9.59
C ASP A 35 10.47 -19.35 -10.01
N VAL A 36 10.09 -20.41 -9.29
CA VAL A 36 8.81 -21.11 -9.50
C VAL A 36 7.80 -20.64 -8.46
N PRO A 37 6.62 -20.12 -8.89
CA PRO A 37 5.56 -19.73 -7.96
C PRO A 37 4.95 -20.96 -7.32
N LEU A 38 4.98 -21.04 -5.99
CA LEU A 38 4.45 -22.20 -5.26
C LEU A 38 3.02 -21.96 -4.79
N ILE A 39 2.76 -20.79 -4.19
CA ILE A 39 1.47 -20.47 -3.55
C ILE A 39 1.18 -18.97 -3.72
N GLY A 40 -0.03 -18.64 -4.20
CA GLY A 40 -0.57 -17.27 -4.19
C GLY A 40 -1.50 -17.04 -3.01
N LEU A 41 -1.26 -15.98 -2.24
CA LEU A 41 -2.06 -15.59 -1.08
C LEU A 41 -2.75 -14.26 -1.35
N LYS A 42 -4.08 -14.23 -1.24
CA LYS A 42 -4.87 -13.00 -1.31
C LYS A 42 -5.06 -12.43 0.09
N LEU A 43 -4.40 -11.32 0.39
CA LEU A 43 -4.51 -10.65 1.67
C LEU A 43 -5.57 -9.55 1.59
N ARG A 44 -6.58 -9.64 2.47
CA ARG A 44 -7.54 -8.57 2.74
C ARG A 44 -7.46 -8.25 4.22
N ALA A 45 -6.92 -7.08 4.55
CA ALA A 45 -6.96 -6.53 5.90
C ALA A 45 -7.95 -5.35 5.89
N ALA A 46 -8.89 -5.36 6.84
CA ALA A 46 -9.85 -4.29 7.10
C ALA A 46 -9.53 -3.66 8.45
#